data_AF-A0A974APW8-F1
#
_entry.id   AF-A0A974APW8-F1
#
_cell.length_a   1.000
_cell.length_b   1.000
_cell.length_c   1.000
_cell.angle_alpha   90.00
_cell.angle_beta   90.00
_cell.angle_gamma   90.00
#
_symmetry.space_group_name_H-M   'P 1'
#
loop_
_entity.id
_entity.type
_entity.pdbx_description
1 polymer ?
#
loop_
_entity_poly.entity_id
_entity_poly.type
_entity_poly.pdbx_seq_one_letter_code
_entity_poly.pdbx_strand_id
1 'polypeptide(L)'
;MSELTRDEIVSVVHPVDDATVAEIIATGATQADLALACTFVAKEMRQHENREVPTGTVGQVISILERVGARPLRGSPFGEAGSTME
;
A
#
# COMPACT_ATOMS: atom_id res chain seq x y z
N MET A 1 7.03 9.14 -14.08
CA MET A 1 7.07 8.40 -12.80
C MET A 1 6.41 9.30 -11.79
N SER A 2 5.13 9.06 -11.48
CA SER A 2 4.42 9.89 -10.50
C SER A 2 4.93 9.54 -9.12
N GLU A 3 5.51 10.52 -8.43
CA GLU A 3 5.99 10.37 -7.06
C GLU A 3 4.82 9.99 -6.15
N LEU A 4 5.02 8.97 -5.32
CA LEU A 4 4.04 8.57 -4.32
C LEU A 4 3.96 9.66 -3.25
N THR A 5 2.77 10.21 -3.02
CA THR A 5 2.58 11.30 -2.05
C THR A 5 2.04 10.77 -0.73
N ARG A 6 2.19 11.57 0.33
CA ARG A 6 1.61 11.28 1.64
C ARG A 6 0.10 11.05 1.57
N ASP A 7 -0.61 11.90 0.82
CA ASP A 7 -2.07 11.84 0.70
C ASP A 7 -2.53 10.51 0.10
N GLU A 8 -1.86 10.06 -0.96
CA GLU A 8 -2.11 8.77 -1.60
C GLU A 8 -1.88 7.60 -0.63
N ILE A 9 -0.83 7.66 0.20
CA ILE A 9 -0.50 6.60 1.16
C ILE A 9 -1.54 6.56 2.29
N VAL A 10 -1.85 7.71 2.90
CA VAL A 10 -2.83 7.75 3.99
C VAL A 10 -4.23 7.39 3.47
N SER A 11 -4.58 7.80 2.25
CA SER A 11 -5.89 7.49 1.67
C SER A 11 -6.14 5.99 1.47
N VAL A 12 -5.10 5.15 1.46
CA VAL A 12 -5.24 3.72 1.17
C VAL A 12 -4.83 2.82 2.31
N VAL A 13 -4.05 3.32 3.28
CA VAL A 13 -3.50 2.53 4.36
C VAL A 13 -3.61 3.28 5.69
N HIS A 14 -4.17 2.61 6.69
CA HIS A 14 -4.22 3.09 8.08
C HIS A 14 -4.05 1.95 9.10
N PRO A 15 -3.48 2.21 10.29
CA PRO A 15 -2.83 3.47 10.70
C PRO A 15 -1.44 3.62 10.06
N VAL A 16 -1.09 4.82 9.63
CA VAL A 16 0.28 5.17 9.18
C VAL A 16 0.66 6.54 9.75
N ASP A 17 1.86 6.63 10.31
CA ASP A 17 2.45 7.88 10.80
C ASP A 17 3.38 8.49 9.75
N ASP A 18 3.76 9.75 9.93
CA ASP A 18 4.69 10.46 9.04
C ASP A 18 6.02 9.72 8.83
N ALA A 19 6.53 9.05 9.87
CA ALA A 19 7.72 8.23 9.79
C ALA A 19 7.54 7.03 8.83
N THR A 20 6.39 6.36 8.91
CA THR A 20 6.04 5.24 8.02
C THR A 20 5.86 5.72 6.58
N VAL A 21 5.20 6.85 6.38
CA VAL A 21 5.03 7.47 5.06
C VAL A 21 6.39 7.77 4.43
N ALA A 22 7.30 8.41 5.18
CA ALA A 22 8.64 8.72 4.70
C ALA A 22 9.42 7.45 4.35
N GLU A 23 9.27 6.39 5.15
CA GLU A 23 9.93 5.10 4.91
C GLU A 23 9.41 4.43 3.62
N ILE A 24 8.08 4.44 3.38
CA ILE A 24 7.48 3.93 2.14
C ILE A 24 7.98 4.72 0.93
N ILE A 25 8.01 6.05 1.00
CA ILE A 25 8.54 6.90 -0.07
C ILE A 25 10.02 6.61 -0.33
N ALA A 26 10.82 6.41 0.73
CA ALA A 26 12.25 6.09 0.62
C ALA A 26 12.52 4.74 -0.06
N THR A 27 11.55 3.82 -0.10
CA THR A 27 11.69 2.56 -0.87
C THR A 27 11.67 2.77 -2.38
N GLY A 28 11.25 3.95 -2.86
CA GLY A 28 11.03 4.21 -4.27
C GLY A 28 9.77 3.53 -4.82
N ALA A 29 8.84 3.12 -3.95
CA ALA A 29 7.58 2.51 -4.34
C ALA A 29 6.71 3.48 -5.15
N THR A 30 6.10 2.95 -6.20
CA THR A 30 5.06 3.65 -6.96
C THR A 30 3.67 3.36 -6.37
N GLN A 31 2.64 4.08 -6.83
CA GLN A 31 1.24 3.75 -6.51
C GLN A 31 0.90 2.30 -6.85
N ALA A 32 1.44 1.76 -7.95
CA ALA A 32 1.21 0.37 -8.34
C ALA A 32 1.83 -0.60 -7.33
N ASP A 33 3.05 -0.33 -6.85
CA ASP A 33 3.69 -1.13 -5.82
C ASP A 33 2.91 -1.10 -4.51
N LEU A 34 2.40 0.08 -4.11
CA LEU A 34 1.57 0.25 -2.93
C LEU A 34 0.24 -0.53 -3.06
N ALA A 35 -0.42 -0.48 -4.21
CA ALA A 35 -1.62 -1.28 -4.50
C ALA A 35 -1.36 -2.79 -4.36
N LEU A 36 -0.23 -3.26 -4.91
CA LEU A 36 0.14 -4.68 -4.86
C LEU A 36 0.41 -5.11 -3.40
N ALA A 37 1.16 -4.33 -2.64
CA ALA A 37 1.43 -4.57 -1.23
C ALA A 37 0.13 -4.60 -0.40
N CYS A 38 -0.72 -3.61 -0.62
CA CYS A 38 -2.03 -3.47 0.02
C CYS A 38 -2.94 -4.67 -0.28
N THR A 39 -2.99 -5.10 -1.55
CA THR A 39 -3.74 -6.30 -1.98
C THR A 39 -3.19 -7.58 -1.35
N PHE A 40 -1.87 -7.70 -1.25
CA PHE A 40 -1.23 -8.84 -0.60
C PHE A 40 -1.62 -8.91 0.88
N VAL A 41 -1.38 -7.84 1.65
CA VAL A 41 -1.73 -7.78 3.08
C VAL A 41 -3.21 -8.07 3.30
N ALA A 42 -4.11 -7.50 2.48
CA ALA A 42 -5.55 -7.77 2.56
C ALA A 42 -5.90 -9.25 2.32
N LYS A 43 -5.21 -9.92 1.40
CA LYS A 43 -5.44 -11.33 1.08
C LYS A 43 -4.88 -12.25 2.17
N GLU A 44 -3.65 -12.01 2.64
CA GLU A 44 -3.04 -12.77 3.73
C GLU A 44 -3.93 -12.75 4.98
N MET A 45 -4.48 -11.58 5.33
CA MET A 45 -5.41 -11.45 6.45
C MET A 45 -6.67 -12.31 6.31
N ARG A 46 -7.16 -12.54 5.08
CA ARG A 46 -8.40 -13.31 4.84
C ARG A 46 -8.14 -14.80 4.69
N GLN A 47 -7.02 -15.17 4.09
CA GLN A 47 -6.74 -16.55 3.72
C GLN A 47 -5.87 -17.27 4.76
N HIS A 48 -5.15 -16.53 5.63
CA HIS A 48 -4.13 -17.09 6.54
C HIS A 48 -3.14 -18.04 5.82
N GLU A 49 -3.01 -17.88 4.50
CA GLU A 49 -2.14 -18.68 3.65
C GLU A 49 -0.80 -17.98 3.69
N ASN A 50 0.27 -18.67 4.13
CA ASN A 50 1.62 -18.10 4.15
C ASN A 50 2.12 -18.02 2.69
N ARG A 51 1.73 -16.97 1.97
CA ARG A 51 2.13 -16.82 0.57
C ARG A 51 3.55 -16.27 0.51
N GLU A 52 4.28 -16.68 -0.51
CA GLU A 52 5.61 -16.14 -0.79
C GLU A 52 5.53 -14.61 -0.93
N VAL A 53 6.16 -13.91 0.02
CA VAL A 53 6.19 -12.45 0.03
C VAL A 53 6.89 -11.97 -1.25
N PRO A 54 6.30 -11.04 -2.01
CA PRO A 54 6.94 -10.43 -3.17
C PRO A 54 8.34 -9.92 -2.81
N THR A 55 9.31 -10.12 -3.69
CA THR A 55 10.66 -9.57 -3.50
C THR A 55 10.80 -8.16 -4.11
N GLY A 56 11.82 -7.42 -3.72
CA GLY A 56 12.06 -6.05 -4.21
C GLY A 56 11.24 -4.98 -3.48
N THR A 57 10.88 -3.91 -4.18
CA THR A 57 10.21 -2.73 -3.59
C THR A 57 8.87 -3.08 -2.94
N VAL A 58 8.04 -3.88 -3.61
CA VAL A 58 6.75 -4.35 -3.07
C VAL A 58 6.94 -5.11 -1.75
N GLY A 59 7.95 -5.99 -1.67
CA GLY A 59 8.27 -6.74 -0.45
C GLY A 59 8.69 -5.85 0.70
N GLN A 60 9.47 -4.80 0.42
CA GLN A 60 9.84 -3.82 1.43
C GLN A 60 8.61 -3.07 1.96
N VAL A 61 7.71 -2.64 1.08
CA VAL A 61 6.45 -1.99 1.50
C VAL A 61 5.63 -2.95 2.36
N ILE A 62 5.44 -4.20 1.96
CA ILE A 62 4.69 -5.20 2.75
C ILE A 62 5.32 -5.35 4.15
N SER A 63 6.65 -5.51 4.22
CA SER A 63 7.37 -5.64 5.48
C SER A 63 7.14 -4.43 6.41
N ILE A 64 7.15 -3.21 5.86
CA ILE A 64 6.85 -1.98 6.61
C ILE A 64 5.41 -2.02 7.14
N LEU A 65 4.44 -2.33 6.27
CA LEU A 65 3.03 -2.35 6.63
C LEU A 65 2.71 -3.39 7.71
N GLU A 66 3.30 -4.58 7.61
CA GLU A 66 3.14 -5.63 8.62
C GLU A 66 3.78 -5.24 9.95
N ARG A 67 4.99 -4.65 9.91
CA ARG A 67 5.73 -4.19 11.09
C ARG A 67 4.94 -3.17 11.91
N VAL A 68 4.31 -2.19 11.25
CA VAL A 68 3.57 -1.12 11.94
C VAL A 68 2.10 -1.48 12.17
N GLY A 69 1.65 -2.67 11.74
CA GLY A 69 0.25 -3.07 11.82
C GLY A 69 -0.68 -2.25 10.93
N ALA A 70 -0.14 -1.55 9.92
CA ALA A 70 -0.89 -0.77 8.96
C ALA A 70 -1.74 -1.67 8.08
N ARG A 71 -2.97 -1.25 7.80
CA ARG A 71 -3.93 -2.04 7.04
C ARG A 71 -4.53 -1.26 5.87
N PRO A 72 -4.75 -1.96 4.74
CA PRO A 72 -5.59 -1.46 3.66
C PRO A 72 -6.92 -0.93 4.20
N LEU A 73 -7.33 0.27 3.79
CA LEU A 73 -8.73 0.65 3.92
C LEU A 73 -9.58 -0.32 3.06
N ARG A 74 -10.73 -0.74 3.58
CA ARG A 74 -11.63 -1.63 2.85
C ARG A 74 -12.26 -0.87 1.68
N GLY A 75 -11.77 -1.14 0.48
CA GLY A 75 -12.20 -0.55 -0.78
C GLY A 75 -11.04 -0.62 -1.76
N SER A 76 -11.30 -0.61 -3.06
CA SER A 76 -10.21 -0.49 -4.05
C SER A 76 -9.33 0.71 -3.66
N PRO A 77 -8.01 0.54 -3.44
CA PRO A 77 -7.15 1.66 -3.03
C PRO A 77 -7.06 2.76 -4.09
N PHE A 78 -7.50 2.46 -5.31
CA PHE A 78 -7.70 3.41 -6.39
C PHE A 78 -9.14 3.25 -6.86
N GLY A 79 -10.08 3.83 -6.11
CA GLY A 79 -11.44 4.02 -6.61
C GLY A 79 -11.40 5.00 -7.76
N GLU A 80 -11.86 4.57 -8.95
CA GLU A 80 -12.08 5.34 -10.19
C GLU A 80 -11.88 6.87 -10.07
N ALA A 81 -10.63 7.32 -10.06
CA ALA A 81 -10.31 8.72 -10.25
C ALA A 81 -10.39 9.01 -11.76
N GLY A 82 -11.60 9.24 -12.25
CA GLY A 82 -11.84 9.71 -13.61
C GLY A 82 -12.86 8.88 -14.38
N SER A 83 -14.15 9.11 -14.14
CA SER A 83 -15.06 9.26 -15.27
C SER A 83 -15.71 10.63 -15.16
N THR A 84 -15.34 11.40 -16.18
CA THR A 84 -15.80 12.73 -16.53
C THR A 84 -17.30 12.94 -16.30
N MET A 85 -17.61 14.14 -15.83
CA MET A 85 -18.90 14.77 -16.05
C MET A 85 -19.15 14.84 -17.57
N GLU A 86 -20.21 14.19 -18.06
CA GLU A 86 -20.92 14.50 -19.31
C GLU A 86 -22.42 14.31 -19.10
#